data_AF-A0A8T8WEQ8-F1
#
_entry.id   AF-A0A8T8WEQ8-F1
#
_cell.length_a   1.000
_cell.length_b   1.000
_cell.length_c   1.000
_cell.angle_alpha   90.00
_cell.angle_beta   90.00
_cell.angle_gamma   90.00
#
_symmetry.space_group_name_H-M   'P 1'
#
loop_
_entity.id
_entity.type
_entity.pdbx_description
1 polymer ?
#
loop_
_entity_poly.entity_id
_entity_poly.type
_entity_poly.pdbx_seq_one_letter_code
_entity_poly.pdbx_strand_id
1 'polypeptide(L)'
;MRHPADRLAALPDGEFAAFAERLGGIWPAFEATVAPVTPDGTVELSLVRERSDAPPERAVVALRRTPVTEADVEEFATLAAERGLSFAVLATVDKVEPDAVDRARSAPVDVYDGVGLVALARDAGVALPSAVDDEDGDGDDRNR
;
A
#
# COMPACT_ATOMS: atom_id res chain seq x y z
N MET A 1 16.79 -9.96 -11.89
CA MET A 1 15.35 -9.68 -11.87
C MET A 1 15.08 -8.62 -10.81
N ARG A 2 14.40 -7.52 -11.16
CA ARG A 2 14.04 -6.44 -10.22
C ARG A 2 12.94 -6.93 -9.26
N HIS A 3 13.04 -6.64 -7.97
CA HIS A 3 12.04 -7.06 -6.99
C HIS A 3 10.69 -6.40 -7.34
N PRO A 4 9.52 -7.06 -7.14
CA PRO A 4 8.24 -6.44 -7.47
C PRO A 4 7.99 -5.11 -6.74
N ALA A 5 8.55 -4.93 -5.54
CA ALA A 5 8.51 -3.65 -4.83
C ALA A 5 9.26 -2.52 -5.58
N ASP A 6 10.42 -2.81 -6.18
CA ASP A 6 11.15 -1.84 -7.00
C ASP A 6 10.33 -1.37 -8.21
N ARG A 7 9.48 -2.26 -8.75
CA ARG A 7 8.58 -1.92 -9.86
C ARG A 7 7.44 -1.04 -9.39
N LEU A 8 6.84 -1.37 -8.25
CA LEU A 8 5.82 -0.52 -7.63
C LEU A 8 6.38 0.89 -7.32
N ALA A 9 7.63 0.97 -6.84
CA ALA A 9 8.31 2.24 -6.58
C ALA A 9 8.55 3.08 -7.85
N ALA A 10 8.68 2.42 -9.00
CA ALA A 10 8.90 3.07 -10.29
C ALA A 10 7.61 3.43 -11.04
N LEU A 11 6.43 3.05 -10.52
CA LEU A 11 5.16 3.35 -11.17
C LEU A 11 4.89 4.87 -11.18
N PRO A 12 4.30 5.41 -12.26
CA PRO A 12 3.70 6.74 -12.24
C PRO A 12 2.65 6.89 -11.13
N ASP A 13 2.43 8.11 -10.66
CA ASP A 13 1.53 8.42 -9.54
C ASP A 13 0.11 7.87 -9.75
N GLY A 14 -0.44 7.99 -10.96
CA GLY A 14 -1.75 7.45 -11.29
C GLY A 14 -1.81 5.92 -11.19
N GLU A 15 -0.77 5.22 -11.64
CA GLU A 15 -0.71 3.76 -11.57
C GLU A 15 -0.45 3.25 -10.14
N PHE A 16 0.34 4.01 -9.37
CA PHE A 16 0.57 3.75 -7.96
C PHE A 16 -0.70 3.94 -7.12
N ALA A 17 -1.46 5.00 -7.39
CA ALA A 17 -2.78 5.22 -6.79
C ALA A 17 -3.78 4.11 -7.18
N ALA A 18 -3.81 3.71 -8.45
CA ALA A 18 -4.65 2.61 -8.90
C ALA A 18 -4.26 1.26 -8.27
N PHE A 19 -2.98 1.07 -7.92
CA PHE A 19 -2.53 -0.09 -7.15
C PHE A 19 -3.05 -0.03 -5.70
N ALA A 20 -2.95 1.13 -5.03
CA ALA A 20 -3.51 1.33 -3.71
C ALA A 20 -5.03 1.10 -3.67
N GLU A 21 -5.75 1.49 -4.73
CA GLU A 21 -7.19 1.24 -4.87
C GLU A 21 -7.50 -0.25 -4.87
N ARG A 22 -6.72 -1.02 -5.63
CA ARG A 22 -6.85 -2.48 -5.67
C ARG A 22 -6.54 -3.14 -4.33
N LEU A 23 -5.59 -2.60 -3.54
CA LEU A 23 -5.35 -3.07 -2.17
C LEU A 23 -6.57 -2.91 -1.27
N GLY A 24 -7.47 -1.95 -1.52
CA GLY A 24 -8.73 -1.85 -0.79
C GLY A 24 -9.60 -3.09 -0.88
N GLY A 25 -9.47 -3.86 -1.97
CA GLY A 25 -10.13 -5.15 -2.15
C GLY A 25 -9.72 -6.23 -1.13
N ILE A 26 -8.63 -6.04 -0.38
CA ILE A 26 -8.22 -6.91 0.74
C ILE A 26 -9.25 -6.86 1.87
N TRP A 27 -9.95 -5.73 2.03
CA TRP A 27 -10.95 -5.51 3.07
C TRP A 27 -12.34 -5.34 2.46
N PRO A 28 -12.95 -6.41 1.90
CA PRO A 28 -14.20 -6.32 1.14
C PRO A 28 -15.41 -5.89 1.98
N ALA A 29 -15.31 -5.92 3.31
CA ALA A 29 -16.34 -5.41 4.21
C ALA A 29 -16.35 -3.87 4.34
N PHE A 30 -15.32 -3.20 3.80
CA PHE A 30 -15.17 -1.75 3.83
C PHE A 30 -15.33 -1.18 2.43
N GLU A 31 -16.00 -0.04 2.33
CA GLU A 31 -15.94 0.82 1.17
C GLU A 31 -14.59 1.54 1.16
N ALA A 32 -13.88 1.42 0.04
CA ALA A 32 -12.51 1.86 -0.11
C ALA A 32 -12.45 3.11 -1.00
N THR A 33 -11.83 4.17 -0.50
CA THR A 33 -11.65 5.44 -1.23
C THR A 33 -10.18 5.82 -1.24
N VAL A 34 -9.60 5.96 -2.43
CA VAL A 34 -8.20 6.39 -2.61
C VAL A 34 -8.11 7.90 -2.73
N ALA A 35 -7.22 8.49 -1.94
CA ALA A 35 -6.80 9.88 -2.10
C ALA A 35 -5.72 10.00 -3.20
N PRO A 36 -5.65 11.14 -3.90
CA PRO A 36 -4.53 11.41 -4.82
C PRO A 36 -3.17 11.30 -4.12
N VAL A 37 -2.13 10.97 -4.89
CA VAL A 37 -0.76 10.90 -4.39
C VAL A 37 -0.33 12.27 -3.86
N THR A 38 0.20 12.29 -2.64
CA THR A 38 0.75 13.50 -2.01
C THR A 38 2.12 13.83 -2.60
N PRO A 39 2.63 15.08 -2.42
CA PRO A 39 3.94 15.47 -2.96
C PRO A 39 5.13 14.62 -2.49
N ASP A 40 5.02 13.99 -1.33
CA ASP A 40 6.00 13.04 -0.77
C ASP A 40 5.87 11.61 -1.33
N GLY A 41 4.95 11.38 -2.27
CA GLY A 41 4.74 10.09 -2.91
C GLY A 41 3.92 9.10 -2.07
N THR A 42 3.16 9.60 -1.09
CA THR A 42 2.26 8.78 -0.27
C THR A 42 0.87 8.73 -0.90
N VAL A 43 0.25 7.56 -0.85
CA VAL A 43 -1.16 7.36 -1.21
C VAL A 43 -1.91 6.90 0.02
N GLU A 44 -2.97 7.63 0.38
CA GLU A 44 -3.85 7.22 1.46
C GLU A 44 -5.08 6.52 0.89
N LEU A 45 -5.39 5.36 1.44
CA LEU A 45 -6.62 4.65 1.22
C LEU A 45 -7.45 4.71 2.50
N SER A 46 -8.60 5.39 2.42
CA SER A 46 -9.61 5.42 3.46
C SER A 46 -10.58 4.25 3.32
N LEU A 47 -10.85 3.55 4.41
CA LEU A 47 -11.76 2.41 4.47
C LEU A 47 -12.89 2.75 5.45
N VAL A 48 -14.13 2.66 5.00
CA VAL A 48 -15.32 2.93 5.83
C VAL A 48 -16.30 1.78 5.75
N ARG A 49 -16.77 1.30 6.90
CA ARG A 49 -17.81 0.30 6.99
C ARG A 49 -18.97 0.84 7.82
N GLU A 50 -20.11 1.04 7.15
CA GLU A 50 -21.35 1.41 7.80
C GLU A 50 -21.90 0.24 8.64
N ARG A 51 -22.44 0.58 9.81
CA ARG A 51 -23.09 -0.38 10.72
C ARG A 51 -24.47 0.10 11.08
N SER A 52 -25.43 -0.82 11.14
CA SER A 52 -26.80 -0.49 11.53
C SER A 52 -26.98 -0.32 13.04
N ASP A 53 -26.07 -0.90 13.83
CA ASP A 53 -26.13 -1.03 15.29
C ASP A 53 -25.09 -0.19 16.05
N ALA A 54 -24.17 0.46 15.34
CA ALA A 54 -23.04 1.18 15.91
C ALA A 54 -22.59 2.32 14.99
N PRO A 55 -21.76 3.27 15.47
CA PRO A 55 -21.09 4.23 14.59
C PRO A 55 -20.29 3.53 13.48
N PRO A 56 -20.05 4.20 12.34
CA PRO A 56 -19.24 3.65 11.26
C PRO A 56 -17.84 3.26 11.73
N GLU A 57 -17.38 2.09 11.29
CA GLU A 57 -16.00 1.68 11.46
C GLU A 57 -15.13 2.36 10.39
N ARG A 58 -13.98 2.87 10.80
CA ARG A 58 -13.05 3.56 9.89
C ARG A 58 -11.67 2.96 10.02
N ALA A 59 -10.97 2.83 8.91
CA ALA A 59 -9.59 2.41 8.88
C ALA A 59 -8.84 3.17 7.79
N VAL A 60 -7.52 3.20 7.91
CA VAL A 60 -6.65 3.90 6.95
C VAL A 60 -5.47 3.01 6.59
N VAL A 61 -5.14 2.99 5.30
CA VAL A 61 -3.94 2.36 4.76
C VAL A 61 -3.12 3.44 4.07
N ALA A 62 -1.94 3.73 4.59
CA ALA A 62 -0.99 4.65 3.96
C ALA A 62 0.07 3.85 3.22
N LEU A 63 0.19 4.08 1.91
CA LEU A 63 1.18 3.45 1.04
C LEU A 63 2.24 4.47 0.63
N ARG A 64 3.50 4.26 1.02
CA ARG A 64 4.60 5.19 0.81
C ARG A 64 5.64 4.67 -0.19
N ARG A 65 6.35 5.59 -0.84
CA ARG A 65 7.56 5.29 -1.63
C ARG A 65 8.87 5.47 -0.87
N THR A 66 8.80 6.08 0.31
CA THR A 66 9.95 6.37 1.18
C THR A 66 10.04 5.36 2.32
N PRO A 67 11.20 5.22 2.96
CA PRO A 67 11.35 4.39 4.15
C PRO A 67 10.40 4.81 5.27
N VAL A 68 9.99 3.83 6.07
CA VAL A 68 9.17 4.05 7.28
C VAL A 68 10.08 4.01 8.51
N THR A 69 10.05 5.08 9.28
CA THR A 69 10.83 5.27 10.52
C THR A 69 9.97 5.05 11.77
N GLU A 70 10.60 4.98 12.94
CA GLU A 70 9.89 4.91 14.23
C GLU A 70 8.94 6.10 14.42
N ALA A 71 9.39 7.31 14.07
CA ALA A 71 8.61 8.54 14.18
C ALA A 71 7.34 8.49 13.32
N ASP A 72 7.44 7.91 12.12
CA ASP A 72 6.27 7.73 11.25
C ASP A 72 5.22 6.82 11.87
N VAL A 73 5.65 5.73 12.52
CA VAL A 73 4.75 4.81 13.22
C VAL A 73 4.09 5.50 14.41
N GLU A 74 4.83 6.31 15.16
CA GLU A 74 4.29 7.05 16.31
C GLU A 74 3.26 8.12 15.89
N GLU A 75 3.58 8.89 14.85
CA GLU A 75 2.67 9.89 14.29
C GLU A 75 1.40 9.23 13.77
N PHE A 76 1.54 8.13 13.02
CA PHE A 76 0.41 7.41 12.45
C PHE A 76 -0.44 6.72 13.52
N ALA A 77 0.16 6.18 14.57
CA ALA A 77 -0.55 5.63 15.72
C ALA A 77 -1.36 6.70 16.47
N THR A 78 -0.78 7.90 16.63
CA THR A 78 -1.46 9.05 17.22
C THR A 78 -2.67 9.44 16.38
N LEU A 79 -2.48 9.58 15.07
CA LEU A 79 -3.56 9.87 14.12
C LEU A 79 -4.66 8.80 14.17
N ALA A 80 -4.30 7.52 14.26
CA ALA A 80 -5.26 6.43 14.38
C ALA A 80 -6.11 6.52 15.65
N ALA A 81 -5.48 6.84 16.78
CA ALA A 81 -6.16 7.05 18.04
C ALA A 81 -7.08 8.28 18.02
N GLU A 82 -6.60 9.41 17.50
CA GLU A 82 -7.37 10.66 17.38
C GLU A 82 -8.60 10.51 16.47
N ARG A 83 -8.47 9.74 15.38
CA ARG A 83 -9.56 9.48 14.43
C ARG A 83 -10.46 8.31 14.84
N GLY A 84 -10.12 7.59 15.92
CA GLY A 84 -10.85 6.41 16.38
C GLY A 84 -10.89 5.29 15.34
N LEU A 85 -9.76 5.04 14.67
CA LEU A 85 -9.68 4.00 13.63
C LEU A 85 -9.75 2.60 14.24
N SER A 86 -10.49 1.71 13.60
CA SER A 86 -10.54 0.28 13.94
C SER A 86 -9.19 -0.40 13.69
N PHE A 87 -8.48 0.01 12.64
CA PHE A 87 -7.10 -0.39 12.36
C PHE A 87 -6.40 0.64 11.46
N ALA A 88 -5.08 0.60 11.45
CA ALA A 88 -4.25 1.47 10.64
C ALA A 88 -3.08 0.66 10.06
N VAL A 89 -2.83 0.81 8.76
CA VAL A 89 -1.74 0.11 8.06
C VAL A 89 -0.79 1.13 7.45
N LEU A 90 0.50 0.97 7.72
CA LEU A 90 1.56 1.76 7.12
C LEU A 90 2.44 0.85 6.27
N ALA A 91 2.27 0.92 4.96
CA ALA A 91 3.01 0.13 4.00
C ALA A 91 3.98 0.99 3.21
N THR A 92 5.14 0.43 2.86
CA THR A 92 6.10 1.07 1.96
C THR A 92 6.60 0.09 0.91
N VAL A 93 6.92 0.60 -0.28
CA VAL A 93 7.65 -0.16 -1.31
C VAL A 93 9.17 -0.15 -1.08
N ASP A 94 9.64 0.64 -0.12
CA ASP A 94 11.03 0.66 0.35
C ASP A 94 11.16 -0.23 1.61
N LYS A 95 12.08 0.10 2.50
CA LYS A 95 12.34 -0.59 3.77
C LYS A 95 11.56 0.04 4.93
N VAL A 96 11.22 -0.81 5.90
CA VAL A 96 10.82 -0.38 7.24
C VAL A 96 12.04 -0.47 8.15
N GLU A 97 12.33 0.58 8.91
CA GLU A 97 13.44 0.58 9.84
C GLU A 97 13.20 -0.40 11.00
N PRO A 98 14.24 -1.06 11.55
CA PRO A 98 14.07 -2.04 12.63
C PRO A 98 13.33 -1.46 13.84
N ASP A 99 13.66 -0.23 14.23
CA ASP A 99 13.02 0.46 15.35
C ASP A 99 11.53 0.74 15.06
N ALA A 100 11.17 0.99 13.80
CA ALA A 100 9.78 1.14 13.37
C ALA A 100 9.00 -0.17 13.50
N VAL A 101 9.62 -1.31 13.17
CA VAL A 101 9.02 -2.65 13.36
C VAL A 101 8.78 -2.92 14.84
N ASP A 102 9.76 -2.63 15.70
CA ASP A 102 9.61 -2.82 17.14
C ASP A 102 8.56 -1.89 17.74
N ARG A 103 8.48 -0.64 17.28
CA ARG A 103 7.44 0.29 17.68
C ARG A 103 6.05 -0.18 17.26
N ALA A 104 5.89 -0.66 16.02
CA ALA A 104 4.63 -1.16 15.49
C ALA A 104 4.06 -2.32 16.31
N ARG A 105 4.91 -3.20 16.86
CA ARG A 105 4.48 -4.30 17.76
C ARG A 105 3.78 -3.83 19.03
N SER A 106 3.98 -2.59 19.44
CA SER A 106 3.38 -1.97 20.63
C SER A 106 2.35 -0.88 20.29
N ALA A 107 2.10 -0.63 19.00
CA ALA A 107 1.15 0.36 18.50
C ALA A 107 -0.03 -0.33 17.80
N PRO A 108 -1.20 0.32 17.68
CA PRO A 108 -2.30 -0.18 16.86
C PRO A 108 -2.06 0.11 15.36
N VAL A 109 -0.85 -0.20 14.87
CA VAL A 109 -0.42 0.05 13.49
C VAL A 109 0.28 -1.18 12.94
N ASP A 110 -0.23 -1.72 11.83
CA ASP A 110 0.46 -2.76 11.08
C ASP A 110 1.45 -2.13 10.09
N VAL A 111 2.68 -2.63 10.05
CA VAL A 111 3.72 -2.14 9.12
C VAL A 111 4.10 -3.21 8.11
N TYR A 112 4.25 -2.80 6.84
CA TYR A 112 4.69 -3.68 5.75
C TYR A 112 5.80 -3.01 4.96
N ASP A 113 6.94 -3.70 4.84
CA ASP A 113 8.00 -3.32 3.89
C ASP A 113 7.66 -3.78 2.47
N GLY A 114 8.54 -3.47 1.51
CA GLY A 114 8.31 -3.85 0.12
C GLY A 114 8.11 -5.36 -0.10
N VAL A 115 8.70 -6.22 0.73
CA VAL A 115 8.52 -7.68 0.64
C VAL A 115 7.16 -8.07 1.20
N GLY A 116 6.82 -7.57 2.39
CA GLY A 116 5.55 -7.80 3.07
C GLY A 116 4.35 -7.30 2.27
N LEU A 117 4.45 -6.10 1.68
CA LEU A 117 3.42 -5.54 0.82
C LEU A 117 3.17 -6.40 -0.43
N VAL A 118 4.24 -6.87 -1.06
CA VAL A 118 4.13 -7.75 -2.24
C VAL A 118 3.51 -9.10 -1.86
N ALA A 119 3.86 -9.65 -0.70
CA ALA A 119 3.27 -10.87 -0.19
C ALA A 119 1.77 -10.69 0.13
N LEU A 120 1.42 -9.60 0.82
CA LEU A 120 0.04 -9.23 1.14
C LEU A 120 -0.81 -9.09 -0.12
N ALA A 121 -0.33 -8.36 -1.11
CA ALA A 121 -1.02 -8.18 -2.39
C ALA A 121 -1.24 -9.53 -3.11
N ARG A 122 -0.22 -10.41 -3.12
CA ARG A 122 -0.32 -11.73 -3.76
C ARG A 122 -1.32 -12.65 -3.08
N ASP A 123 -1.28 -12.70 -1.75
CA ASP A 123 -2.19 -13.54 -0.96
C ASP A 123 -3.66 -13.15 -1.20
N ALA A 124 -3.91 -11.86 -1.33
CA ALA A 124 -5.23 -11.31 -1.66
C ALA A 124 -5.59 -11.33 -3.15
N GLY A 125 -4.73 -11.87 -4.03
CA GLY A 125 -4.98 -11.90 -5.47
C GLY A 125 -4.95 -10.53 -6.16
N VAL A 126 -4.35 -9.52 -5.54
CA VAL A 126 -4.15 -8.19 -6.13
C VAL A 126 -3.07 -8.27 -7.21
N ALA A 127 -3.43 -7.85 -8.42
CA ALA A 127 -2.51 -7.83 -9.55
C ALA A 127 -1.32 -6.91 -9.30
N LEU A 128 -0.12 -7.49 -9.27
CA LEU A 128 1.16 -6.77 -9.22
C LEU A 128 1.55 -6.30 -10.62
N PRO A 129 2.34 -5.21 -10.74
CA PRO A 129 2.90 -4.82 -12.03
C PRO A 129 3.72 -5.98 -12.59
N SER A 130 3.32 -6.44 -13.77
CA SER A 130 4.08 -7.43 -14.53
C SER A 130 5.52 -6.95 -14.67
N ALA A 131 6.48 -7.88 -14.60
CA ALA A 131 7.71 -7.61 -15.32
C ALA A 131 7.23 -7.53 -16.77
N VAL A 132 7.18 -6.35 -17.38
CA VAL A 132 7.20 -6.37 -18.83
C VAL A 132 8.51 -7.07 -19.16
N ASP A 133 8.38 -8.27 -19.74
CA ASP A 133 9.34 -8.77 -20.70
C ASP A 133 9.78 -7.56 -21.52
N ASP A 134 11.09 -7.32 -21.60
CA ASP A 134 11.64 -6.64 -22.76
C ASP A 134 10.85 -7.17 -23.97
N GLU A 135 10.24 -6.28 -24.75
CA GLU A 135 9.67 -6.66 -26.02
C GLU A 135 10.78 -7.33 -26.84
N ASP A 136 10.91 -8.65 -26.73
CA ASP A 136 11.36 -9.55 -27.78
C ASP A 136 10.34 -9.42 -28.91
N GLY A 137 10.36 -8.26 -29.56
CA GLY A 137 9.88 -8.08 -30.92
C GLY A 137 10.94 -8.65 -31.86
N ASP A 138 11.22 -9.95 -31.76
CA ASP A 138 11.94 -10.70 -32.79
C ASP A 138 11.00 -11.70 -33.48
N GLY A 139 10.87 -11.50 -34.79
CA GLY A 139 10.27 -12.42 -35.75
C GLY A 139 8.85 -12.05 -36.17
N ASP A 140 8.48 -11.93 -37.44
CA ASP A 140 9.15 -12.17 -38.73
C ASP A 140 8.12 -11.66 -39.76
N ASP A 141 8.50 -10.83 -40.72
CA ASP A 141 7.92 -10.98 -42.06
C ASP A 141 8.85 -10.38 -43.11
N ARG A 142 9.53 -11.29 -43.79
CA ARG A 142 10.13 -11.11 -45.11
C ARG A 142 9.10 -10.42 -46.01
N ASN A 143 9.51 -9.39 -46.75
CA ASN A 143 9.13 -9.10 -48.15
C ASN A 143 9.16 -7.59 -48.46
N ARG A 144 10.35 -7.05 -48.75
CA ARG A 144 10.57 -6.24 -49.97
C ARG A 144 12.04 -5.91 -50.21
#